data_AF-A0A8C4NND4-F1
#
_entry.id   AF-A0A8C4NND4-F1
#
_cell.length_a   1.000
_cell.length_b   1.000
_cell.length_c   1.000
_cell.angle_alpha   90.00
_cell.angle_beta   90.00
_cell.angle_gamma   90.00
#
_symmetry.space_group_name_H-M   'P 1'
#
loop_
_entity.id
_entity.type
_entity.pdbx_description
1 polymer ?
#
loop_
_entity_poly.entity_id
_entity_poly.type
_entity_poly.pdbx_seq_one_letter_code
_entity_poly.pdbx_strand_id
1 'polypeptide(L)'
;MRHSSHNLFLLEMLRFALLLAALASPGSLFNLDTSSAIVKVGPPNSLFGYAIAFHQQSTSSDPILLVGAPKAISEDRRSFGIPTGAIYSCPTEQTCRPIKMEFIYNAQKENITEQWLGVVVRSAGVGGKVLACAHRYQLVRALNNVAETRSIVGRCVLLSATLKPDIYDTDSGRIVHVKSISRDTIELGGEDGPYETGDEKKRNDNDINVKQNSYLGKIIIVLLKTTLVISVTVQQVCVLQRI
;
A
#
# COMPACT_ATOMS: atom_id res chain seq x y z
N MET A 1 -7.58 9.35 -71.87
CA MET A 1 -6.78 9.69 -70.66
C MET A 1 -7.67 9.94 -69.42
N ARG A 2 -8.77 9.19 -69.21
CA ARG A 2 -9.71 9.42 -68.08
C ARG A 2 -9.73 8.28 -67.06
N HIS A 3 -9.05 7.17 -67.35
CA HIS A 3 -9.04 5.97 -66.51
C HIS A 3 -7.97 6.00 -65.39
N SER A 4 -6.99 6.90 -65.49
CA SER A 4 -5.86 7.00 -64.56
C SER A 4 -6.17 7.80 -63.29
N SER A 5 -7.12 8.75 -63.34
CA SER A 5 -7.48 9.57 -62.17
C SER A 5 -8.34 8.82 -61.15
N HIS A 6 -9.14 7.83 -61.58
CA HIS A 6 -9.97 7.03 -60.69
C HIS A 6 -9.13 6.09 -59.80
N ASN A 7 -8.06 5.51 -60.35
CA ASN A 7 -7.15 4.64 -59.60
C ASN A 7 -6.33 5.43 -58.57
N LEU A 8 -5.97 6.68 -58.88
CA LEU A 8 -5.25 7.56 -57.95
C LEU A 8 -6.15 8.00 -56.78
N PHE A 9 -7.42 8.32 -57.05
CA PHE A 9 -8.41 8.65 -56.02
C PHE A 9 -8.67 7.49 -55.05
N LEU A 10 -8.78 6.26 -55.57
CA LEU A 10 -8.96 5.05 -54.77
C LEU A 10 -7.78 4.79 -53.82
N LEU A 11 -6.55 5.04 -54.28
CA LEU A 11 -5.34 4.86 -53.46
C LEU A 11 -5.25 5.88 -52.31
N GLU A 12 -5.62 7.13 -52.57
CA GLU A 12 -5.65 8.18 -51.53
C GLU A 12 -6.74 7.90 -50.49
N MET A 13 -7.91 7.42 -50.91
CA MET A 13 -8.98 6.99 -49.98
C MET A 13 -8.56 5.80 -49.13
N LEU A 14 -7.83 4.83 -49.70
CA LEU A 14 -7.31 3.67 -48.98
C LEU A 14 -6.26 4.07 -47.93
N ARG A 15 -5.36 5.01 -48.27
CA ARG A 15 -4.37 5.58 -47.35
C ARG A 15 -5.03 6.31 -46.19
N PHE A 16 -6.05 7.12 -46.47
CA PHE A 16 -6.82 7.82 -45.44
C PHE A 16 -7.55 6.86 -44.50
N ALA A 17 -8.14 5.79 -45.05
CA ALA A 17 -8.80 4.74 -44.26
C ALA A 17 -7.82 3.97 -43.37
N LEU A 18 -6.62 3.64 -43.88
CA LEU A 18 -5.55 3.00 -43.11
C LEU A 18 -5.01 3.91 -42.00
N LEU A 19 -4.88 5.21 -42.26
CA LEU A 19 -4.52 6.22 -41.24
C LEU A 19 -5.57 6.29 -40.14
N LEU A 20 -6.86 6.40 -40.49
CA LEU A 20 -7.96 6.42 -39.51
C LEU A 20 -8.02 5.13 -38.67
N ALA A 21 -7.75 3.97 -39.27
CA ALA A 21 -7.67 2.69 -38.56
C ALA A 21 -6.43 2.61 -37.63
N ALA A 22 -5.30 3.21 -38.01
CA ALA A 22 -4.10 3.27 -37.18
C ALA A 22 -4.22 4.27 -36.00
N LEU A 23 -5.03 5.31 -36.16
CA LEU A 23 -5.39 6.27 -35.09
C LEU A 23 -6.46 5.70 -34.13
N ALA A 24 -7.15 4.63 -34.50
CA ALA A 24 -8.05 3.88 -33.62
C ALA A 24 -7.24 2.93 -32.72
N SER A 25 -6.41 3.49 -31.83
CA SER A 25 -5.89 2.70 -30.71
C SER A 25 -7.06 2.14 -29.91
N PRO A 26 -7.10 0.83 -29.56
CA PRO A 26 -8.10 0.34 -28.64
C PRO A 26 -7.92 1.09 -27.31
N GLY A 27 -8.84 2.01 -27.04
CA GLY A 27 -8.92 2.65 -25.73
C GLY A 27 -9.00 1.54 -24.68
N SER A 28 -8.17 1.65 -23.64
CA SER A 28 -8.16 0.69 -22.54
C SER A 28 -9.55 0.69 -21.89
N LEU A 29 -10.38 -0.30 -22.24
CA LEU A 29 -11.62 -0.59 -21.57
C LEU A 29 -11.25 -1.23 -20.22
N PHE A 30 -11.53 -0.51 -19.13
CA PHE A 30 -11.29 -1.00 -17.77
C PHE A 30 -12.49 -1.86 -17.32
N ASN A 31 -12.24 -3.11 -16.93
CA ASN A 31 -13.26 -4.05 -16.44
C ASN A 31 -13.37 -3.99 -14.90
N LEU A 32 -13.61 -2.79 -14.35
CA LEU A 32 -13.79 -2.59 -12.92
C LEU A 32 -15.30 -2.43 -12.62
N ASP A 33 -15.88 -3.42 -11.95
CA ASP A 33 -17.31 -3.39 -11.60
C ASP A 33 -17.61 -2.45 -10.42
N THR A 34 -18.08 -1.24 -10.71
CA THR A 34 -18.44 -0.28 -9.67
C THR A 34 -19.77 -0.55 -8.97
N SER A 35 -20.60 -1.46 -9.51
CA SER A 35 -21.97 -1.68 -9.05
C SER A 35 -22.06 -2.65 -7.87
N SER A 36 -21.23 -3.70 -7.85
CA SER A 36 -21.23 -4.74 -6.82
C SER A 36 -20.04 -4.63 -5.84
N ALA A 37 -19.51 -3.41 -5.67
CA ALA A 37 -18.36 -3.11 -4.84
C ALA A 37 -18.51 -3.55 -3.37
N ILE A 38 -17.53 -4.27 -2.83
CA ILE A 38 -17.48 -4.62 -1.41
C ILE A 38 -16.80 -3.50 -0.63
N VAL A 39 -17.57 -2.80 0.20
CA VAL A 39 -17.08 -1.70 1.03
C VAL A 39 -16.73 -2.22 2.43
N LYS A 40 -15.50 -1.94 2.87
CA LYS A 40 -15.04 -2.20 4.25
C LYS A 40 -14.96 -0.89 5.01
N VAL A 41 -15.59 -0.83 6.18
CA VAL A 41 -15.61 0.35 7.05
C VAL A 41 -14.87 0.02 8.34
N GLY A 42 -13.91 0.88 8.71
CA GLY A 42 -13.18 0.79 9.95
C GLY A 42 -13.63 1.81 11.00
N PRO A 43 -12.95 1.86 12.16
CA PRO A 43 -13.28 2.83 13.20
C PRO A 43 -13.10 4.28 12.74
N PRO A 44 -13.94 5.21 13.22
CA PRO A 44 -13.79 6.63 12.87
C PRO A 44 -12.45 7.19 13.35
N ASN A 45 -11.92 8.18 12.62
CA ASN A 45 -10.67 8.89 12.94
C ASN A 45 -9.40 8.02 13.03
N SER A 46 -9.46 6.76 12.60
CA SER A 46 -8.35 5.80 12.71
C SER A 46 -7.39 5.77 11.52
N LEU A 47 -7.72 6.50 10.45
CA LEU A 47 -7.09 6.37 9.13
C LEU A 47 -7.13 4.93 8.59
N PHE A 48 -8.23 4.22 8.86
CA PHE A 48 -8.47 2.90 8.27
C PHE A 48 -8.43 2.97 6.74
N GLY A 49 -7.58 2.14 6.13
CA GLY A 49 -7.35 2.17 4.68
C GLY A 49 -6.06 2.89 4.28
N TYR A 50 -5.28 3.40 5.24
CA TYR A 50 -4.01 4.08 4.95
C TYR A 50 -3.02 3.18 4.20
N ALA A 51 -2.98 1.90 4.56
CA ALA A 51 -2.23 0.87 3.85
C ALA A 51 -3.10 -0.36 3.64
N ILE A 52 -2.94 -1.03 2.50
CA ILE A 52 -3.68 -2.25 2.17
C ILE A 52 -2.76 -3.32 1.61
N ALA A 53 -3.10 -4.59 1.85
CA ALA A 53 -2.43 -5.73 1.23
C ALA A 53 -3.39 -6.92 1.11
N PHE A 54 -3.33 -7.66 0.00
CA PHE A 54 -4.02 -8.95 -0.12
C PHE A 54 -3.20 -10.05 0.54
N HIS A 55 -3.87 -10.97 1.22
CA HIS A 55 -3.23 -12.10 1.88
C HIS A 55 -4.14 -13.32 1.85
N GLN A 56 -3.55 -14.51 1.99
CA GLN A 56 -4.27 -15.75 2.18
C GLN A 56 -3.48 -16.55 3.21
N GLN A 57 -4.15 -16.91 4.31
CA GLN A 57 -3.48 -17.58 5.44
C GLN A 57 -3.11 -19.03 5.07
N SER A 58 -2.12 -19.60 5.76
CA SER A 58 -1.76 -21.01 5.52
C SER A 58 -2.86 -22.00 5.92
N THR A 59 -3.78 -21.59 6.81
CA THR A 59 -4.85 -22.43 7.36
C THR A 59 -6.19 -22.28 6.64
N SER A 60 -6.29 -21.40 5.63
CA SER A 60 -7.53 -21.17 4.87
C SER A 60 -7.24 -20.88 3.40
N SER A 61 -8.14 -21.32 2.52
CA SER A 61 -8.12 -20.96 1.10
C SER A 61 -8.69 -19.56 0.82
N ASP A 62 -9.34 -18.93 1.80
CA ASP A 62 -10.07 -17.69 1.58
C ASP A 62 -9.12 -16.48 1.52
N PRO A 63 -9.21 -15.65 0.48
CA PRO A 63 -8.45 -14.41 0.43
C PRO A 63 -9.01 -13.44 1.47
N ILE A 64 -8.10 -12.71 2.09
CA ILE A 64 -8.41 -11.65 3.05
C ILE A 64 -7.73 -10.36 2.63
N LEU A 65 -8.38 -9.25 2.93
CA LEU A 65 -7.80 -7.92 2.81
C LEU A 65 -7.22 -7.52 4.17
N LEU A 66 -5.93 -7.20 4.19
CA LEU A 66 -5.27 -6.59 5.34
C LEU A 66 -5.34 -5.07 5.20
N VAL A 67 -5.74 -4.39 6.27
CA VAL A 67 -5.92 -2.94 6.27
C VAL A 67 -5.20 -2.31 7.45
N GLY A 68 -4.28 -1.39 7.17
CA GLY A 68 -3.63 -0.56 8.17
C GLY A 68 -4.49 0.63 8.59
N ALA A 69 -4.47 0.95 9.88
CA ALA A 69 -5.14 2.08 10.48
C ALA A 69 -4.21 2.75 11.52
N PRO A 70 -3.28 3.64 11.07
CA PRO A 70 -2.22 4.21 11.92
C PRO A 70 -2.68 4.97 13.16
N LYS A 71 -3.90 5.51 13.14
CA LYS A 71 -4.48 6.25 14.27
C LYS A 71 -5.52 5.43 15.04
N ALA A 72 -5.70 4.15 14.71
CA ALA A 72 -6.55 3.27 15.49
C ALA A 72 -6.00 3.08 16.91
N ILE A 73 -6.90 2.77 17.83
CA ILE A 73 -6.54 2.22 19.14
C ILE A 73 -6.37 0.72 18.95
N SER A 74 -5.17 0.19 19.19
CA SER A 74 -4.92 -1.25 19.12
C SER A 74 -5.79 -2.00 20.13
N GLU A 75 -6.18 -3.23 19.80
CA GLU A 75 -7.01 -4.07 20.66
C GLU A 75 -6.43 -4.19 22.08
N ASP A 76 -5.12 -4.42 22.18
CA ASP A 76 -4.38 -4.57 23.45
C ASP A 76 -4.34 -3.29 24.31
N ARG A 77 -4.69 -2.13 23.74
CA ARG A 77 -4.65 -0.81 24.40
C ARG A 77 -6.02 -0.14 24.48
N ARG A 78 -7.08 -0.86 24.11
CA ARG A 78 -8.45 -0.35 24.08
C ARG A 78 -8.91 0.19 25.43
N SER A 79 -8.52 -0.45 26.53
CA SER A 79 -8.83 -0.01 27.90
C SER A 79 -8.19 1.32 28.29
N PHE A 80 -7.07 1.69 27.67
CA PHE A 80 -6.36 2.94 27.94
C PHE A 80 -6.80 4.10 27.04
N GLY A 81 -7.52 3.82 25.95
CA GLY A 81 -7.94 4.85 24.98
C GLY A 81 -6.79 5.52 24.21
N ILE A 82 -5.58 4.94 24.24
CA ILE A 82 -4.38 5.53 23.63
C ILE A 82 -4.22 5.00 22.20
N PRO A 83 -4.21 5.87 21.17
CA PRO A 83 -3.96 5.45 19.79
C PRO A 83 -2.50 5.02 19.61
N THR A 84 -2.33 3.81 19.11
CA THR A 84 -1.02 3.19 18.83
C THR A 84 -0.91 2.75 17.36
N GLY A 85 -2.04 2.74 16.64
CA GLY A 85 -2.20 2.14 15.33
C GLY A 85 -2.55 0.65 15.40
N ALA A 86 -3.22 0.15 14.37
CA ALA A 86 -3.63 -1.25 14.26
C ALA A 86 -3.61 -1.74 12.82
N ILE A 87 -3.55 -3.06 12.66
CA ILE A 87 -3.84 -3.74 11.38
C ILE A 87 -5.12 -4.55 11.57
N TYR A 88 -5.99 -4.54 10.56
CA TYR A 88 -7.23 -5.28 10.50
C TYR A 88 -7.15 -6.38 9.45
N SER A 89 -7.77 -7.52 9.76
CA SER A 89 -8.05 -8.59 8.81
C SER A 89 -9.52 -8.50 8.39
N CYS A 90 -9.76 -8.40 7.08
CA CYS A 90 -11.08 -8.21 6.50
C CYS A 90 -11.35 -9.35 5.49
N PRO A 91 -12.03 -10.44 5.92
CA PRO A 91 -12.53 -11.44 4.98
C PRO A 91 -13.57 -10.81 4.04
N THR A 92 -13.73 -11.39 2.83
CA THR A 92 -14.64 -10.87 1.80
C THR A 92 -16.06 -10.69 2.32
N GLU A 93 -16.64 -11.70 2.96
CA GLU A 93 -18.05 -11.71 3.39
C GLU A 93 -18.27 -11.27 4.85
N GLN A 94 -17.20 -11.00 5.61
CA GLN A 94 -17.28 -10.70 7.04
C GLN A 94 -16.81 -9.29 7.37
N THR A 95 -17.12 -8.83 8.58
CA THR A 95 -16.60 -7.57 9.11
C THR A 95 -15.12 -7.65 9.42
N CYS A 96 -14.44 -6.51 9.33
CA CYS A 96 -13.02 -6.40 9.65
C CYS A 96 -12.78 -6.59 11.15
N ARG A 97 -11.76 -7.36 11.51
CA ARG A 97 -11.36 -7.60 12.90
C ARG A 97 -9.93 -7.12 13.12
N PRO A 98 -9.62 -6.43 14.24
CA PRO A 98 -8.26 -6.06 14.55
C PRO A 98 -7.42 -7.30 14.81
N ILE A 99 -6.20 -7.31 14.28
CA ILE A 99 -5.20 -8.33 14.59
C ILE A 99 -4.59 -7.96 15.95
N LYS A 100 -4.51 -8.91 16.87
CA LYS A 100 -3.86 -8.71 18.17
C LYS A 100 -2.36 -8.82 18.02
N MET A 101 -1.63 -7.88 18.60
CA MET A 101 -0.18 -7.84 18.48
C MET A 101 0.55 -8.38 19.71
N GLU A 102 -0.11 -8.43 20.86
CA GLU A 102 0.42 -9.03 22.11
C GLU A 102 1.86 -8.58 22.42
N PHE A 103 2.21 -7.33 22.13
CA PHE A 103 3.57 -6.85 22.34
C PHE A 103 3.89 -6.73 23.83
N ILE A 104 5.03 -7.28 24.22
CA ILE A 104 5.68 -6.92 25.48
C ILE A 104 6.21 -5.50 25.30
N TYR A 105 5.72 -4.58 26.14
CA TYR A 105 6.03 -3.15 26.08
C TYR A 105 6.68 -2.70 27.39
N ASN A 106 7.87 -2.10 27.30
CA ASN A 106 8.56 -1.52 28.44
C ASN A 106 8.43 0.01 28.42
N ALA A 107 7.52 0.55 29.24
CA ALA A 107 7.27 1.98 29.36
C ALA A 107 8.49 2.82 29.82
N GLN A 108 9.53 2.19 30.39
CA GLN A 108 10.76 2.89 30.78
C GLN A 108 11.72 3.13 29.61
N LYS A 109 11.59 2.34 28.53
CA LYS A 109 12.50 2.35 27.39
C LYS A 109 11.82 2.68 26.07
N GLU A 110 10.49 2.60 26.01
CA GLU A 110 9.72 2.70 24.78
C GLU A 110 8.55 3.66 24.96
N ASN A 111 8.20 4.37 23.89
CA ASN A 111 6.93 5.08 23.79
C ASN A 111 6.22 4.65 22.50
N ILE A 112 5.13 3.91 22.68
CA ILE A 112 4.30 3.36 21.59
C ILE A 112 3.09 4.25 21.26
N THR A 113 2.88 5.33 22.02
CA THR A 113 1.78 6.28 21.77
C THR A 113 1.99 6.96 20.42
N GLU A 114 0.97 6.97 19.57
CA GLU A 114 1.03 7.61 18.24
C GLU A 114 2.23 7.11 17.40
N GLN A 115 2.63 5.84 17.57
CA GLN A 115 3.71 5.24 16.78
C GLN A 115 3.32 4.97 15.31
N TRP A 116 2.03 5.03 15.00
CA TRP A 116 1.46 4.83 13.67
C TRP A 116 1.66 3.42 13.12
N LEU A 117 1.35 2.40 13.94
CA LEU A 117 1.36 1.02 13.49
C LEU A 117 0.31 0.78 12.39
N GLY A 118 0.73 0.17 11.29
CA GLY A 118 -0.10 -0.02 10.11
C GLY A 118 0.04 1.09 9.07
N VAL A 119 1.03 1.99 9.21
CA VAL A 119 1.38 2.97 8.17
C VAL A 119 1.87 2.29 6.88
N VAL A 120 2.47 1.11 7.03
CA VAL A 120 2.87 0.22 5.94
C VAL A 120 2.40 -1.17 6.31
N VAL A 121 1.76 -1.85 5.36
CA VAL A 121 1.40 -3.27 5.43
C VAL A 121 1.84 -3.91 4.11
N ARG A 122 2.59 -5.00 4.20
CA ARG A 122 3.07 -5.80 3.06
C ARG A 122 2.85 -7.27 3.35
N SER A 123 2.39 -8.00 2.36
CA SER A 123 2.10 -9.44 2.44
C SER A 123 2.96 -10.16 1.42
N ALA A 124 3.55 -11.28 1.80
CA ALA A 124 4.25 -12.17 0.88
C ALA A 124 3.28 -13.06 0.07
N GLY A 125 1.96 -12.82 0.17
CA GLY A 125 0.94 -13.57 -0.56
C GLY A 125 0.51 -14.85 0.17
N VAL A 126 0.22 -15.89 -0.60
CA VAL A 126 -0.41 -17.14 -0.14
C VAL A 126 0.50 -17.88 0.84
N GLY A 127 0.01 -18.13 2.06
CA GLY A 127 0.76 -18.81 3.13
C GLY A 127 2.03 -18.08 3.57
N GLY A 128 2.23 -16.84 3.12
CA GLY A 128 3.43 -16.06 3.37
C GLY A 128 3.39 -15.32 4.69
N LYS A 129 4.50 -14.66 5.05
CA LYS A 129 4.53 -13.74 6.20
C LYS A 129 3.99 -12.36 5.82
N VAL A 130 3.62 -11.57 6.83
CA VAL A 130 3.15 -10.20 6.67
C VAL A 130 4.04 -9.27 7.47
N LEU A 131 4.49 -8.17 6.86
CA LEU A 131 5.23 -7.11 7.52
C LEU A 131 4.29 -5.92 7.76
N ALA A 132 4.29 -5.40 8.99
CA ALA A 132 3.64 -4.14 9.29
C ALA A 132 4.60 -3.21 10.04
N CYS A 133 4.55 -1.91 9.75
CA CYS A 133 5.48 -0.95 10.34
C CYS A 133 4.77 0.17 11.11
N ALA A 134 5.54 0.78 12.01
CA ALA A 134 5.20 1.92 12.85
C ALA A 134 6.36 2.92 12.80
N HIS A 135 6.32 3.83 11.84
CA HIS A 135 7.42 4.75 11.56
C HIS A 135 7.68 5.79 12.67
N ARG A 136 6.71 6.04 13.56
CA ARG A 136 6.83 7.02 14.66
C ARG A 136 7.14 6.38 16.00
N TYR A 137 7.45 5.08 16.03
CA TYR A 137 7.85 4.40 17.26
C TYR A 137 9.11 5.06 17.86
N GLN A 138 9.06 5.26 19.18
CA GLN A 138 10.06 6.00 19.93
C GLN A 138 10.75 5.12 20.95
N LEU A 139 12.07 5.26 21.03
CA LEU A 139 12.86 4.80 22.16
C LEU A 139 13.09 5.96 23.11
N VAL A 140 12.98 5.67 24.40
CA VAL A 140 13.22 6.60 25.50
C VAL A 140 14.46 6.14 26.26
N ARG A 141 15.38 7.07 26.52
CA ARG A 141 16.55 6.84 27.38
C ARG A 141 16.50 7.77 28.57
N ALA A 142 16.93 7.26 29.73
CA ALA A 142 16.97 8.00 30.98
C ALA A 142 15.62 8.69 31.31
N LEU A 143 14.51 7.95 31.19
CA LEU A 143 13.17 8.43 31.54
C LEU A 143 13.17 8.99 32.97
N ASN A 144 12.52 10.15 33.18
CA ASN A 144 12.48 10.86 34.46
C ASN A 144 13.86 11.37 34.95
N ASN A 145 14.82 11.54 34.05
CA ASN A 145 16.12 12.17 34.33
C ASN A 145 16.27 13.47 33.51
N VAL A 146 17.15 14.37 33.94
CA VAL A 146 17.45 15.63 33.23
C VAL A 146 18.02 15.35 31.83
N ALA A 147 18.69 14.20 31.65
CA ALA A 147 19.21 13.72 30.38
C ALA A 147 18.21 12.85 29.59
N GLU A 148 16.90 12.95 29.84
CA GLU A 148 15.89 12.20 29.09
C GLU A 148 16.00 12.53 27.59
N THR A 149 16.11 11.50 26.76
CA THR A 149 16.12 11.65 25.30
C THR A 149 15.09 10.72 24.67
N ARG A 150 14.41 11.23 23.63
CA ARG A 150 13.44 10.47 22.84
C ARG A 150 13.90 10.43 21.39
N SER A 151 14.00 9.24 20.84
CA SER A 151 14.44 9.03 19.45
C SER A 151 13.36 8.31 18.68
N ILE A 152 12.87 8.94 17.61
CA ILE A 152 11.97 8.29 16.65
C ILE A 152 12.83 7.40 15.76
N VAL A 153 12.80 6.09 16.03
CA VAL A 153 13.58 5.09 15.28
C VAL A 153 12.71 4.28 14.33
N GLY A 154 11.40 4.26 14.58
CA GLY A 154 10.47 3.38 13.88
C GLY A 154 10.66 1.91 14.28
N ARG A 155 9.68 1.08 13.93
CA ARG A 155 9.78 -0.39 14.05
C ARG A 155 8.95 -1.06 12.98
N CYS A 156 9.35 -2.26 12.61
CA CYS A 156 8.51 -3.17 11.84
C CYS A 156 8.36 -4.49 12.58
N VAL A 157 7.21 -5.12 12.39
CA VAL A 157 6.81 -6.35 13.05
C VAL A 157 6.43 -7.36 11.97
N LEU A 158 6.91 -8.58 12.15
CA LEU A 158 6.65 -9.68 11.25
C LEU A 158 5.55 -10.56 11.85
N LEU A 159 4.48 -10.74 11.09
CA LEU A 159 3.41 -11.68 11.41
C LEU A 159 3.63 -12.96 10.61
N SER A 160 3.33 -14.08 11.24
CA SER A 160 3.30 -15.40 10.62
C SER A 160 2.20 -15.49 9.55
N ALA A 161 2.18 -16.61 8.82
CA ALA A 161 1.13 -16.94 7.87
C ALA A 161 -0.27 -17.11 8.48
N THR A 162 -0.37 -17.17 9.82
CA THR A 162 -1.64 -17.21 10.56
C THR A 162 -1.96 -15.87 11.24
N LEU A 163 -1.27 -14.80 10.82
CA LEU A 163 -1.40 -13.43 11.34
C LEU A 163 -1.07 -13.28 12.82
N LYS A 164 -0.31 -14.23 13.39
CA LYS A 164 0.22 -14.11 14.75
C LYS A 164 1.60 -13.45 14.71
N PRO A 165 1.92 -12.55 15.66
CA PRO A 165 3.29 -12.05 15.82
C PRO A 165 4.29 -13.21 15.93
N ASP A 166 5.43 -13.10 15.27
CA ASP A 166 6.52 -14.07 15.37
C ASP A 166 7.29 -13.80 16.69
N ILE A 167 6.83 -14.39 17.81
CA ILE A 167 7.34 -14.14 19.19
C ILE A 167 8.62 -14.98 19.49
N TYR A 168 9.28 -15.54 18.48
CA TYR A 168 10.58 -16.21 18.66
C TYR A 168 11.72 -15.18 18.73
N ASP A 169 11.74 -14.32 19.75
CA ASP A 169 12.99 -13.97 20.42
C ASP A 169 12.74 -13.31 21.79
N THR A 170 13.45 -13.83 22.80
CA THR A 170 13.44 -13.46 24.21
C THR A 170 14.08 -12.09 24.53
N ASP A 171 14.33 -11.25 23.51
CA ASP A 171 14.82 -9.87 23.73
C ASP A 171 14.31 -8.88 22.67
N SER A 172 12.99 -8.83 22.45
CA SER A 172 12.29 -8.02 21.43
C SER A 172 12.06 -8.79 20.13
N GLY A 173 11.12 -9.75 20.17
CA GLY A 173 10.70 -10.61 19.06
C GLY A 173 10.80 -9.92 17.71
N ARG A 174 11.82 -10.32 16.92
CA ARG A 174 12.27 -9.72 15.65
C ARG A 174 11.65 -8.36 15.36
N ILE A 175 11.94 -7.37 16.20
CA ILE A 175 11.92 -5.99 15.75
C ILE A 175 13.00 -5.96 14.68
N VAL A 176 12.59 -5.99 13.41
CA VAL A 176 13.51 -5.67 12.33
C VAL A 176 13.74 -4.17 12.50
N HIS A 177 14.71 -3.82 13.35
CA HIS A 177 15.38 -2.55 13.24
C HIS A 177 15.93 -2.58 11.83
N VAL A 178 15.31 -1.82 10.94
CA VAL A 178 15.92 -1.51 9.66
C VAL A 178 17.20 -0.79 10.06
N LYS A 179 18.30 -1.57 10.18
CA LYS A 179 19.62 -1.03 10.42
C LYS A 179 19.79 -0.02 9.32
N SER A 180 19.92 1.25 9.67
CA SER A 180 20.37 2.25 8.71
C SER A 180 21.69 1.72 8.21
N ILE A 181 21.72 1.19 6.99
CA ILE A 181 22.96 0.95 6.30
C ILE A 181 23.57 2.35 6.19
N SER A 182 24.66 2.60 6.92
CA SER A 182 25.48 3.79 6.67
C SER A 182 25.86 3.73 5.21
N ARG A 183 25.42 4.72 4.43
CA ARG A 183 25.61 4.79 2.97
C ARG A 183 27.06 5.08 2.59
N ASP A 184 28.02 4.38 3.18
CA ASP A 184 29.43 4.54 2.82
C ASP A 184 29.96 3.36 2.00
N THR A 185 29.18 2.31 1.74
CA THR A 185 29.59 1.24 0.81
C THR A 185 28.41 0.42 0.26
N ILE A 186 27.60 1.00 -0.63
CA ILE A 186 26.85 0.22 -1.63
C ILE A 186 27.00 0.98 -2.94
N GLU A 187 27.63 0.34 -3.93
CA GLU A 187 27.77 0.83 -5.29
C GLU A 187 26.38 1.21 -5.83
N LEU A 188 26.27 2.45 -6.26
CA LEU A 188 25.08 3.04 -6.86
C LEU A 188 24.85 2.41 -8.24
N GLY A 189 24.15 1.29 -8.27
CA GLY A 189 23.28 0.96 -9.39
C GLY A 189 21.98 1.74 -9.21
N GLY A 190 21.85 2.88 -9.89
CA GLY A 190 20.66 3.73 -9.81
C GLY A 190 19.42 3.02 -10.35
N GLU A 191 18.62 2.46 -9.44
CA GLU A 191 17.19 2.27 -9.65
C GLU A 191 16.48 3.47 -9.02
N ASP A 192 16.33 4.54 -9.81
CA ASP A 192 15.43 5.63 -9.46
C ASP A 192 14.01 5.05 -9.41
N GLY A 193 13.41 5.10 -8.22
CA GLY A 193 12.06 4.61 -7.98
C GLY A 193 11.03 5.34 -8.85
N PRO A 194 9.78 4.85 -8.91
CA PRO A 194 8.79 5.24 -9.94
C PRO A 194 8.17 6.65 -9.77
N TYR A 195 8.89 7.64 -9.25
CA TYR A 195 8.44 9.03 -9.13
C TYR A 195 9.52 10.01 -9.61
N GLU A 196 9.68 10.12 -10.92
CA GLU A 196 10.49 11.12 -11.62
C GLU A 196 9.55 12.00 -12.44
N THR A 197 8.96 13.03 -11.82
CA THR A 197 8.18 14.05 -12.53
C THR A 197 8.71 15.47 -12.30
N GLY A 198 9.97 15.62 -11.88
CA GLY A 198 10.62 16.93 -11.76
C GLY A 198 12.13 16.79 -11.90
N ASP A 199 12.75 17.70 -12.65
CA ASP A 199 14.20 17.76 -12.85
C ASP A 199 14.91 17.91 -11.49
N GLU A 200 15.57 16.85 -11.01
CA GLU A 200 16.05 16.68 -9.63
C GLU A 200 17.09 17.71 -9.17
N LYS A 201 17.55 18.58 -10.08
CA LYS A 201 18.56 19.59 -9.79
C LYS A 201 18.05 20.76 -8.96
N LYS A 202 16.72 21.02 -8.92
CA LYS A 202 16.15 22.10 -8.10
C LYS A 202 14.73 21.76 -7.61
N ARG A 203 14.51 21.94 -6.31
CA ARG A 203 13.18 21.88 -5.70
C ARG A 203 12.37 23.12 -6.08
N ASN A 204 11.41 22.97 -7.00
CA ASN A 204 10.45 24.01 -7.37
C ASN A 204 9.02 23.46 -7.32
N ASP A 205 8.25 23.91 -6.34
CA ASP A 205 6.89 23.42 -6.08
C ASP A 205 5.87 23.85 -7.17
N ASN A 206 6.25 24.78 -8.06
CA ASN A 206 5.38 25.30 -9.13
C ASN A 206 5.39 24.47 -10.43
N ASP A 207 6.36 23.55 -10.61
CA ASP A 207 6.46 22.74 -11.83
C ASP A 207 5.58 21.47 -11.78
N ILE A 208 4.87 21.25 -10.68
CA ILE A 208 4.02 20.07 -10.45
C ILE A 208 2.57 20.41 -10.84
N ASN A 209 2.20 20.13 -12.09
CA ASN A 209 0.86 20.38 -12.61
C ASN A 209 -0.16 19.30 -12.18
N VAL A 210 -0.51 19.24 -10.89
CA VAL A 210 -1.58 18.35 -10.38
C VAL A 210 -2.57 19.14 -9.53
N LYS A 211 -3.87 19.01 -9.87
CA LYS A 211 -4.97 19.73 -9.22
C LYS A 211 -5.19 19.24 -7.78
N GLN A 212 -5.33 20.17 -6.82
CA GLN A 212 -5.61 19.85 -5.42
C GLN A 212 -7.03 19.25 -5.26
N ASN A 213 -7.15 18.18 -4.47
CA ASN A 213 -8.38 17.50 -4.00
C ASN A 213 -8.99 16.35 -4.85
N SER A 214 -8.18 15.50 -5.48
CA SER A 214 -8.68 14.23 -6.01
C SER A 214 -8.47 13.08 -5.01
N TYR A 215 -9.49 12.76 -4.22
CA TYR A 215 -9.59 11.51 -3.46
C TYR A 215 -10.96 10.88 -3.69
N LEU A 216 -10.99 9.79 -4.45
CA LEU A 216 -12.16 8.90 -4.56
C LEU A 216 -11.67 7.46 -4.48
N GLY A 217 -11.45 6.99 -3.25
CA GLY A 217 -11.22 5.57 -2.97
C GLY A 217 -12.55 4.87 -2.71
N LYS A 218 -13.20 4.35 -3.76
CA LYS A 218 -14.20 3.28 -3.64
C LYS A 218 -13.50 1.95 -3.98
N ILE A 219 -13.44 1.03 -3.02
CA ILE A 219 -12.83 -0.29 -3.18
C ILE A 219 -13.86 -1.25 -3.76
N ILE A 220 -13.48 -1.96 -4.82
CA ILE A 220 -14.29 -2.94 -5.56
C ILE A 220 -13.52 -4.27 -5.54
N ILE A 221 -14.21 -5.37 -5.23
CA ILE A 221 -13.68 -6.74 -5.30
C ILE A 221 -14.42 -7.44 -6.44
N VAL A 222 -13.70 -8.02 -7.41
CA VAL A 222 -14.28 -8.63 -8.61
C VAL A 222 -14.21 -10.16 -8.54
N LEU A 223 -15.34 -10.82 -8.83
CA LEU A 223 -15.45 -12.26 -9.08
C LEU A 223 -15.68 -12.48 -10.58
N LEU A 224 -14.66 -12.97 -11.29
CA LEU A 224 -14.78 -13.26 -12.73
C LEU A 224 -15.42 -14.64 -12.92
N LYS A 225 -16.61 -14.65 -13.50
CA LYS A 225 -17.28 -15.86 -13.97
C LYS A 225 -17.59 -15.68 -15.46
N THR A 226 -16.64 -16.02 -16.33
CA THR A 226 -16.85 -16.62 -17.68
C THR A 226 -15.58 -16.55 -18.55
N THR A 227 -15.45 -17.58 -19.38
CA THR A 227 -14.30 -17.97 -20.19
C THR A 227 -14.18 -17.12 -21.45
N LEU A 228 -13.24 -16.17 -21.49
CA LEU A 228 -12.56 -15.72 -22.70
C LEU A 228 -11.28 -14.96 -22.29
N VAL A 229 -10.11 -15.59 -22.44
CA VAL A 229 -8.83 -14.96 -22.12
C VAL A 229 -8.45 -14.04 -23.27
N ILE A 230 -8.66 -12.74 -23.10
CA ILE A 230 -7.94 -11.70 -23.83
C ILE A 230 -6.87 -11.19 -22.87
N SER A 231 -5.61 -11.21 -23.32
CA SER A 231 -4.40 -10.89 -22.56
C SER A 231 -4.61 -9.78 -21.50
N VAL A 232 -4.54 -10.15 -20.22
CA VAL A 232 -4.57 -9.21 -19.11
C VAL A 232 -3.11 -8.86 -18.78
N THR A 233 -2.63 -7.73 -19.31
CA THR A 233 -1.47 -7.07 -18.71
C THR A 233 -1.89 -6.48 -17.37
N VAL A 234 -1.44 -7.11 -16.28
CA VAL A 234 -1.64 -6.61 -14.91
C VAL A 234 -0.77 -5.37 -14.73
N GLN A 235 -1.33 -4.19 -14.98
CA GLN A 235 -0.73 -2.93 -14.54
C GLN A 235 -1.12 -2.72 -13.06
N GLN A 236 -0.15 -2.77 -12.15
CA GLN A 236 -0.37 -2.33 -10.76
C GLN A 236 -0.75 -0.84 -10.76
N VAL A 237 -2.01 -0.53 -10.45
CA VAL A 237 -2.44 0.84 -10.15
C VAL A 237 -2.20 1.09 -8.67
N CYS A 238 -1.11 1.77 -8.34
CA CYS A 238 -0.80 2.25 -7.00
C CYS A 238 -1.20 3.73 -6.91
N VAL A 239 -2.28 4.04 -6.18
CA VAL A 239 -2.65 5.42 -5.86
C VAL A 239 -1.93 5.81 -4.58
N LEU A 240 -0.89 6.64 -4.71
CA LEU A 240 -0.12 7.21 -3.61
C LEU A 240 -0.63 8.62 -3.30
N GLN A 241 -0.69 9.00 -2.03
CA GLN A 241 -0.79 10.40 -1.61
C GLN A 241 0.11 10.67 -0.40
N ARG A 242 0.81 11.81 -0.37
CA ARG A 242 1.22 12.53 0.85
C ARG A 242 0.63 13.95 0.78
N ILE A 243 -0.15 14.33 1.80
CA ILE A 243 0.18 15.24 2.93
C ILE A 243 0.57 16.63 2.43
#